data_AF-A0A223V5P8-F1
#
_entry.id   AF-A0A223V5P8-F1
#
_cell.length_a   1.000
_cell.length_b   1.000
_cell.length_c   1.000
_cell.angle_alpha   90.00
_cell.angle_beta   90.00
_cell.angle_gamma   90.00
#
_symmetry.space_group_name_H-M   'P 1'
#
loop_
_entity.id
_entity.type
_entity.pdbx_description
1 polymer ?
#
loop_
_entity_poly.entity_id
_entity_poly.type
_entity_poly.pdbx_seq_one_letter_code
_entity_poly.pdbx_strand_id
1 'polypeptide(L)'
;MNITLTKTDYTISTLHKLISLDEYNGFVKMREFELVRQKSYKFYRVKGKLNGKNEFVVQTDFIKPLKILVKTINVLGILTSLILAFIISNWTLVILYFVLRLFLELYTRYHEEKEIRCFSEAYHSLIREIQHNY
;
A
#
# COMPACT_ATOMS: atom_id res chain seq x y z
N MET A 1 -8.80 4.61 3.97
CA MET A 1 -9.87 3.70 4.41
C MET A 1 -9.22 2.44 4.97
N ASN A 2 -9.46 2.05 6.22
CA ASN A 2 -8.88 0.82 6.79
C ASN A 2 -9.92 -0.29 6.68
N ILE A 3 -9.59 -1.34 5.94
CA ILE A 3 -10.43 -2.55 5.86
C ILE A 3 -9.94 -3.52 6.93
N THR A 4 -10.86 -4.10 7.68
CA THR A 4 -10.56 -5.20 8.60
C THR A 4 -11.18 -6.49 8.07
N LEU A 5 -10.42 -7.58 8.10
CA LEU A 5 -10.89 -8.91 7.72
C LEU A 5 -10.82 -9.82 8.94
N THR A 6 -11.96 -10.35 9.40
CA THR A 6 -11.97 -11.33 10.50
C THR A 6 -11.17 -12.57 10.09
N LYS A 7 -10.24 -13.02 10.93
CA LYS A 7 -9.46 -14.22 10.63
C LYS A 7 -10.35 -15.45 10.74
N THR A 8 -10.68 -16.01 9.59
CA THR A 8 -11.36 -17.29 9.42
C THR A 8 -10.58 -18.15 8.43
N ASP A 9 -10.78 -19.47 8.45
CA ASP A 9 -10.19 -20.37 7.45
C ASP A 9 -10.64 -19.99 6.03
N TYR A 10 -11.86 -19.48 5.91
CA TYR A 10 -12.42 -18.96 4.67
C TYR A 10 -11.68 -17.71 4.15
N THR A 11 -11.33 -16.78 5.03
CA THR A 11 -10.52 -15.61 4.65
C THR A 11 -9.14 -16.02 4.17
N ILE A 12 -8.50 -16.95 4.87
CA ILE A 12 -7.17 -17.45 4.50
C ILE A 12 -7.23 -18.17 3.15
N SER A 13 -8.22 -19.03 2.93
CA SER A 13 -8.39 -19.74 1.66
C SER A 13 -8.70 -18.78 0.50
N THR A 14 -9.51 -17.75 0.73
CA THR A 14 -9.79 -16.72 -0.28
C THR A 14 -8.53 -15.93 -0.66
N LEU A 15 -7.70 -15.57 0.33
CA LEU A 15 -6.41 -14.91 0.08
C LEU A 15 -5.44 -15.81 -0.69
N HIS A 16 -5.42 -17.11 -0.41
CA HIS A 16 -4.66 -18.07 -1.21
C HIS A 16 -5.22 -18.21 -2.63
N LYS A 17 -6.55 -18.16 -2.80
CA LYS A 17 -7.19 -18.23 -4.12
C LYS A 17 -6.82 -17.03 -4.99
N LEU A 18 -6.76 -15.82 -4.41
CA LEU A 18 -6.25 -14.61 -5.09
C LEU A 18 -4.83 -14.79 -5.64
N ILE A 19 -3.99 -15.55 -4.94
CA ILE A 19 -2.63 -15.88 -5.42
C ILE A 19 -2.68 -16.94 -6.52
N SER A 20 -3.45 -18.02 -6.34
CA SER A 20 -3.53 -19.11 -7.32
C SER A 20 -4.10 -18.70 -8.67
N LEU A 21 -4.94 -17.65 -8.71
CA LEU A 21 -5.53 -17.10 -9.92
C LEU A 21 -4.65 -16.07 -10.63
N ASP A 22 -3.40 -15.88 -10.18
CA ASP A 22 -2.44 -14.94 -10.77
C ASP A 22 -2.94 -13.47 -10.75
N GLU A 23 -3.92 -13.16 -9.90
CA GLU A 23 -4.40 -11.78 -9.69
C GLU A 23 -3.46 -10.99 -8.78
N TYR A 24 -2.90 -11.68 -7.79
CA TYR A 24 -1.95 -11.15 -6.81
C TYR A 24 -0.76 -12.09 -6.63
N ASN A 25 0.41 -11.52 -6.37
CA ASN A 25 1.61 -12.23 -5.98
C ASN A 25 1.98 -11.91 -4.53
N GLY A 26 2.53 -12.88 -3.81
CA GLY A 26 3.06 -12.65 -2.47
C GLY A 26 2.88 -13.85 -1.56
N PHE A 27 2.58 -13.61 -0.29
CA PHE A 27 2.44 -14.67 0.70
C PHE A 27 1.27 -14.43 1.65
N VAL A 28 0.70 -15.51 2.15
CA VAL A 28 -0.31 -15.53 3.22
C VAL A 28 0.24 -16.41 4.33
N LYS A 29 0.36 -15.86 5.54
CA LYS A 29 0.75 -16.58 6.76
C LYS A 29 -0.35 -16.46 7.80
N MET A 30 -0.24 -17.27 8.86
CA MET A 30 -1.24 -17.35 9.93
C MET A 30 -1.44 -16.05 10.74
N ARG A 31 -0.49 -15.11 10.69
CA ARG A 31 -0.52 -13.83 11.44
C ARG A 31 -0.36 -12.58 10.55
N GLU A 32 0.01 -12.76 9.30
CA GLU A 32 0.27 -11.66 8.37
C GLU A 32 0.12 -12.13 6.93
N PHE A 33 -0.20 -11.22 6.02
CA PHE A 33 -0.15 -11.47 4.58
C PHE A 33 0.42 -10.25 3.86
N GLU A 34 0.99 -10.49 2.68
CA GLU A 34 1.48 -9.46 1.78
C GLU A 34 1.16 -9.88 0.35
N LEU A 35 0.45 -9.02 -0.37
CA LEU A 35 -0.06 -9.24 -1.72
C LEU A 35 0.27 -8.04 -2.60
N VAL A 36 0.76 -8.29 -3.81
CA VAL A 36 1.09 -7.31 -4.84
C VAL A 36 0.27 -7.64 -6.06
N ARG A 37 -0.56 -6.70 -6.52
CA ARG A 37 -1.43 -6.94 -7.68
C ARG A 37 -0.61 -7.14 -8.95
N GLN A 38 -0.88 -8.20 -9.70
CA GLN A 38 -0.12 -8.57 -10.90
C GLN A 38 -0.34 -7.60 -12.06
N LYS A 39 -1.60 -7.20 -12.26
CA LYS A 39 -2.05 -6.32 -13.35
C LYS A 39 -1.90 -4.83 -13.04
N SER A 40 -1.37 -4.46 -11.87
CA SER A 40 -1.19 -3.05 -11.47
C SER A 40 0.28 -2.64 -11.51
N TYR A 41 0.49 -1.33 -11.41
CA TYR A 41 1.81 -0.77 -11.15
C TYR A 41 2.36 -1.38 -9.86
N LYS A 42 3.45 -2.15 -9.97
CA LYS A 42 4.11 -2.94 -8.91
C LYS A 42 4.67 -2.12 -7.73
N PHE A 43 4.25 -0.87 -7.57
CA PHE A 43 4.75 0.07 -6.58
C PHE A 43 4.08 -0.09 -5.22
N TYR A 44 2.84 -0.59 -5.19
CA TYR A 44 2.07 -0.77 -3.97
C TYR A 44 1.88 -2.24 -3.65
N ARG A 45 1.80 -2.53 -2.35
CA ARG A 45 1.46 -3.82 -1.79
C ARG A 45 0.32 -3.66 -0.80
N VAL A 46 -0.58 -4.62 -0.80
CA VAL A 46 -1.61 -4.79 0.22
C VAL A 46 -1.03 -5.73 1.28
N LYS A 47 -0.98 -5.29 2.52
CA LYS A 47 -0.52 -6.11 3.65
C LYS A 47 -1.61 -6.16 4.71
N GLY A 48 -1.77 -7.32 5.34
CA GLY A 48 -2.62 -7.48 6.50
C GLY A 48 -1.80 -7.96 7.68
N LYS A 49 -2.02 -7.37 8.86
CA LYS A 49 -1.44 -7.86 10.11
C LYS A 49 -2.54 -8.17 11.11
N LEU A 50 -2.46 -9.35 11.73
CA LEU A 50 -3.42 -9.76 12.74
C LEU A 50 -3.33 -8.84 13.97
N ASN A 51 -4.47 -8.32 14.41
CA ASN A 51 -4.59 -7.54 15.64
C ASN A 51 -4.96 -8.44 16.83
N GLY A 52 -5.02 -7.87 18.04
CA GLY A 52 -5.44 -8.58 19.26
C GLY A 52 -6.90 -9.02 19.29
N LYS A 53 -7.72 -8.60 18.31
CA LYS A 53 -9.13 -8.99 18.13
C LYS A 53 -9.32 -10.11 17.09
N ASN A 54 -8.22 -10.75 16.66
CA ASN A 54 -8.23 -11.79 15.64
C ASN A 54 -8.74 -11.30 14.27
N GLU A 55 -8.48 -10.04 13.94
CA GLU A 55 -8.79 -9.43 12.65
C GLU A 55 -7.51 -9.01 11.95
N PHE A 56 -7.41 -9.26 10.65
CA PHE A 56 -6.37 -8.66 9.81
C PHE A 56 -6.72 -7.20 9.55
N VAL A 57 -5.85 -6.30 10.03
CA VAL A 57 -5.90 -4.88 9.66
C VAL A 57 -5.19 -4.75 8.31
N VAL A 58 -5.97 -4.48 7.27
CA VAL A 58 -5.48 -4.36 5.89
C VAL A 58 -5.03 -2.93 5.65
N GLN A 59 -3.82 -2.79 5.11
CA GLN A 59 -3.20 -1.52 4.76
C GLN A 59 -2.52 -1.66 3.41
N THR A 60 -2.48 -0.57 2.66
CA THR A 60 -1.57 -0.43 1.52
C THR A 60 -0.29 0.24 1.98
N ASP A 61 0.82 -0.12 1.34
CA ASP A 61 2.13 0.48 1.58
C ASP A 61 2.90 0.38 0.27
N PHE A 62 3.93 1.20 0.11
CA PHE A 62 4.88 0.98 -0.96
C PHE A 62 5.58 -0.36 -0.79
N ILE A 63 6.00 -0.95 -1.91
CA ILE A 63 6.96 -2.05 -1.88
C ILE A 63 8.23 -1.58 -1.15
N LYS A 64 8.88 -2.50 -0.42
CA LYS A 64 10.07 -2.20 0.40
C LYS A 64 11.12 -1.30 -0.28
N PRO A 65 11.58 -1.57 -1.53
CA PRO A 65 12.62 -0.74 -2.14
C PRO A 65 12.15 0.70 -2.38
N LEU A 66 10.90 0.89 -2.82
CA LEU A 66 10.34 2.21 -3.07
C LEU A 66 10.12 2.99 -1.76
N LYS A 67 9.72 2.30 -0.68
CA LYS A 67 9.62 2.92 0.65
C LYS A 67 10.96 3.46 1.15
N ILE A 68 12.04 2.70 0.93
CA ILE A 68 13.40 3.13 1.28
C ILE A 68 13.79 4.33 0.43
N LEU A 69 13.54 4.28 -0.88
CA LEU A 69 13.86 5.37 -1.80
C LEU A 69 13.14 6.67 -1.42
N VAL A 70 11.83 6.63 -1.19
CA VAL A 70 11.04 7.81 -0.77
C VAL A 70 11.55 8.38 0.55
N LYS A 71 11.89 7.52 1.51
CA LYS A 71 12.47 7.96 2.79
C LYS A 71 13.81 8.66 2.60
N THR A 72 14.70 8.09 1.78
CA THR A 72 16.01 8.67 1.48
C THR A 72 15.89 10.03 0.77
N ILE A 73 15.02 10.12 -0.24
CA ILE A 73 14.74 11.38 -0.95
C ILE A 73 14.19 12.44 -0.01
N ASN A 74 13.30 12.08 0.92
CA ASN A 74 12.78 13.02 1.91
C ASN A 74 13.87 13.53 2.85
N VAL A 75 14.75 12.65 3.35
CA VAL A 75 15.86 13.07 4.22
C VAL A 75 16.82 14.00 3.48
N LEU A 76 17.24 13.62 2.26
CA LEU A 76 18.12 14.44 1.44
C LEU A 76 17.48 15.77 1.05
N GLY A 77 16.20 15.76 0.66
CA GLY A 77 15.45 16.95 0.27
C GLY A 77 15.29 17.97 1.41
N ILE A 78 15.10 17.49 2.65
CA ILE A 78 15.07 18.37 3.83
C ILE A 78 16.46 18.99 4.08
N LEU A 79 17.53 18.19 4.02
CA LEU A 79 18.90 18.66 4.22
C LEU A 79 19.28 19.72 3.17
N THR A 80 19.00 19.46 1.89
CA THR A 80 19.28 20.41 0.81
C THR A 80 18.42 21.67 0.91
N SER A 81 17.16 21.55 1.33
CA SER A 81 16.28 22.70 1.55
C SER A 81 16.81 23.62 2.66
N LEU A 82 17.34 23.06 3.75
CA LEU A 82 17.96 23.84 4.83
C LEU A 82 19.19 24.60 4.31
N ILE A 83 20.07 23.94 3.57
CA ILE A 83 21.25 24.57 2.97
C ILE A 83 20.84 25.69 2.01
N LEU A 84 19.88 25.44 1.13
CA LEU A 84 19.38 26.42 0.16
C LEU A 84 18.73 27.64 0.82
N ALA A 85 17.95 27.42 1.89
CA ALA A 85 17.28 28.48 2.63
C ALA A 85 18.25 29.35 3.43
N PHE A 86 19.18 28.73 4.17
CA PHE A 86 20.01 29.45 5.15
C PHE A 86 21.35 29.94 4.59
N ILE A 87 21.92 29.27 3.58
CA ILE A 87 23.24 29.63 3.03
C ILE A 87 23.09 30.43 1.74
N ILE A 88 22.21 29.98 0.85
CA ILE A 88 22.04 30.56 -0.50
C ILE A 88 20.90 31.60 -0.52
N SER A 89 20.06 31.63 0.53
CA SER A 89 18.86 32.47 0.61
C SER A 89 17.91 32.31 -0.59
N ASN A 90 17.94 31.14 -1.24
CA ASN A 90 17.10 30.85 -2.39
C ASN A 90 15.83 30.14 -1.95
N TRP A 91 14.81 30.94 -1.64
CA TRP A 91 13.50 30.46 -1.21
C TRP A 91 12.68 29.82 -2.33
N THR A 92 12.94 30.17 -3.60
CA THR A 92 12.18 29.64 -4.75
C THR A 92 12.34 28.12 -4.87
N LEU A 93 13.57 27.61 -4.78
CA LEU A 93 13.81 26.16 -4.84
C LEU A 93 13.24 25.41 -3.63
N VAL A 94 13.27 26.05 -2.45
CA VAL A 94 12.68 25.50 -1.23
C VAL A 94 11.16 25.37 -1.38
N ILE A 95 10.49 26.43 -1.82
CA ILE A 95 9.05 26.43 -2.05
C ILE A 95 8.68 25.37 -3.10
N LEU A 96 9.43 25.29 -4.20
CA LEU A 96 9.21 24.28 -5.25
C LEU A 96 9.32 22.85 -4.70
N TYR A 97 10.32 22.56 -3.86
CA TYR A 97 10.45 21.26 -3.21
C TYR A 97 9.23 20.91 -2.35
N PHE A 98 8.73 21.84 -1.55
CA PHE A 98 7.55 21.61 -0.72
C PHE A 98 6.27 21.39 -1.55
N VAL A 99 6.10 22.13 -2.65
CA VAL A 99 4.97 21.95 -3.58
C VAL A 99 5.02 20.56 -4.23
N LEU A 100 6.18 20.14 -4.73
CA LEU A 100 6.38 18.81 -5.31
C LEU A 100 6.13 17.71 -4.28
N ARG A 101 6.58 17.90 -3.03
CA ARG A 101 6.34 16.97 -1.93
C ARG A 101 4.86 16.81 -1.62
N LEU A 102 4.10 17.92 -1.56
CA LEU A 102 2.65 17.88 -1.37
C LEU A 102 1.95 17.15 -2.50
N PHE A 103 2.35 17.41 -3.75
CA PHE A 103 1.79 16.72 -4.91
C PHE A 103 2.05 15.21 -4.86
N LEU A 104 3.27 14.81 -4.50
CA LEU A 104 3.64 13.40 -4.34
C LEU A 104 2.82 12.72 -3.22
N GLU A 105 2.58 13.42 -2.11
CA GLU A 105 1.77 12.90 -1.00
C GLU A 105 0.31 12.68 -1.42
N LEU A 106 -0.28 13.64 -2.14
CA LEU A 106 -1.64 13.50 -2.68
C LEU A 106 -1.73 12.37 -3.71
N TYR A 107 -0.77 12.29 -4.63
CA TYR A 107 -0.68 11.22 -5.61
C TYR A 107 -0.58 9.84 -4.96
N THR A 108 0.21 9.75 -3.88
CA THR A 108 0.38 8.52 -3.09
C THR A 108 -0.93 8.12 -2.44
N ARG A 109 -1.58 9.03 -1.71
CA ARG A 109 -2.87 8.76 -1.05
C ARG A 109 -3.93 8.29 -2.05
N TYR A 110 -4.02 8.93 -3.21
CA TYR A 110 -4.95 8.53 -4.26
C TYR A 110 -4.70 7.09 -4.75
N HIS A 111 -3.44 6.71 -4.94
CA HIS A 111 -3.10 5.34 -5.37
C HIS A 111 -3.30 4.33 -4.25
N GLU A 112 -2.99 4.67 -3.01
CA GLU A 112 -3.25 3.81 -1.85
C GLU A 112 -4.74 3.50 -1.72
N GLU A 113 -5.62 4.49 -1.85
CA GLU A 113 -7.07 4.31 -1.81
C GLU A 113 -7.58 3.46 -2.99
N LYS A 114 -7.05 3.71 -4.19
CA LYS A 114 -7.40 2.94 -5.38
C LYS A 114 -7.00 1.47 -5.23
N GLU A 115 -5.82 1.18 -4.71
CA GLU A 115 -5.36 -0.20 -4.49
C GLU A 115 -6.19 -0.91 -3.42
N ILE A 116 -6.56 -0.24 -2.32
CA ILE A 116 -7.47 -0.79 -1.32
C ILE A 116 -8.83 -1.12 -1.94
N ARG A 117 -9.37 -0.22 -2.77
CA ARG A 117 -10.65 -0.45 -3.46
C ARG A 117 -10.57 -1.65 -4.40
N CYS A 118 -9.55 -1.73 -5.24
CA CYS A 118 -9.36 -2.87 -6.15
C CYS A 118 -9.18 -4.19 -5.42
N PHE A 119 -8.47 -4.19 -4.29
CA PHE A 119 -8.35 -5.37 -3.44
C PHE A 119 -9.70 -5.78 -2.84
N SER A 120 -10.46 -4.82 -2.31
CA SER A 120 -11.79 -5.07 -1.76
C SER A 120 -12.74 -5.64 -2.80
N GLU A 121 -12.73 -5.09 -4.02
CA GLU A 121 -13.56 -5.58 -5.13
C GLU A 121 -13.21 -7.01 -5.53
N ALA A 122 -11.91 -7.32 -5.70
CA ALA A 122 -11.44 -8.67 -6.05
C ALA A 122 -11.74 -9.70 -4.95
N TYR A 123 -11.57 -9.30 -3.69
CA TYR A 123 -11.92 -10.15 -2.54
C TYR A 123 -13.42 -10.44 -2.50
N HIS A 124 -14.28 -9.42 -2.65
CA HIS A 124 -15.73 -9.61 -2.65
C HIS A 124 -16.27 -10.34 -3.89
N SER A 125 -15.64 -10.21 -5.05
CA SER A 125 -16.02 -10.99 -6.24
C SER A 125 -15.74 -12.47 -6.04
N LEU A 126 -14.59 -12.82 -5.45
CA LEU A 126 -14.28 -14.22 -5.12
C LEU A 126 -15.21 -14.81 -4.08
N ILE A 127 -15.58 -14.02 -3.06
CA ILE A 127 -16.55 -14.48 -2.07
C ILE A 127 -17.89 -14.84 -2.73
N ARG A 128 -18.39 -13.97 -3.61
CA ARG A 128 -19.64 -14.21 -4.35
C ARG A 128 -19.57 -15.45 -5.23
N GLU A 129 -18.44 -15.65 -5.92
CA GLU A 129 -18.24 -16.83 -6.76
C GLU A 129 -18.20 -18.13 -5.94
N ILE A 130 -17.60 -18.11 -4.75
CA ILE A 130 -17.57 -19.28 -3.86
C ILE A 130 -18.97 -19.56 -3.28
N GLN A 131 -19.72 -18.53 -2.92
CA GLN A 131 -21.09 -18.70 -2.40
C GLN A 131 -22.09 -19.20 -3.45
N HIS A 132 -21.86 -18.93 -4.74
CA HIS A 132 -22.72 -19.40 -5.83
C HIS A 132 -22.42 -20.84 -6.29
N ASN A 133 -21.27 -21.40 -5.93
CA ASN A 133 -20.84 -22.75 -6.29
C ASN A 133 -21.17 -23.81 -5.21
N TYR A 134 -21.88 -23.41 -4.15
CA TYR A 134 -22.44 -24.27 -3.11
C TYR A 134 -23.96 -24.10 -3.07
#